data_AF-A0A7V9LBS0-F1
#
_entry.id   AF-A0A7V9LBS0-F1
#
_cell.length_a   1.000
_cell.length_b   1.000
_cell.length_c   1.000
_cell.angle_alpha   90.00
_cell.angle_beta   90.00
_cell.angle_gamma   90.00
#
_symmetry.space_group_name_H-M   'P 1'
#
loop_
_entity.id
_entity.type
_entity.pdbx_description
1 polymer ?
#
loop_
_entity_poly.entity_id
_entity_poly.type
_entity_poly.pdbx_seq_one_letter_code
_entity_poly.pdbx_strand_id
1 'polypeptide(L)'
;MTSLAELKSIEQQRLADERTAVMRAEELRIQALVDAERQAREASERKVREDREAQLAIERARVDAEREARLRVEAAEQAERARQQLALEQERQAQELELRRAEVAKKRPTWMVAVTGLALALAAVLVVFTVKAVAATGESEQAKQKSDLIAQQAERDAEDMRTQLDKLDGDLKTLDGNLAVALDRVAKAQSQAEAKAAGEEVKRLANQKRESQRLAAEIRRKREHDERIRGVKVDKDCEGQAVCKKAFK
;
A
#
# COMPACT_ATOMS: atom_id res chain seq x y z
N MET A 1 90.76 32.76 44.09
CA MET A 1 91.20 31.36 44.10
C MET A 1 89.99 30.52 44.47
N THR A 2 89.35 29.89 43.48
CA THR A 2 88.26 28.94 43.72
C THR A 2 88.83 27.74 44.46
N SER A 3 88.21 27.35 45.56
CA SER A 3 88.75 26.28 46.40
C SER A 3 88.57 24.93 45.69
N LEU A 4 89.50 24.01 45.90
CA LEU A 4 89.49 22.67 45.29
C LEU A 4 88.18 21.89 45.61
N ALA A 5 87.46 22.28 46.65
CA ALA A 5 86.15 21.74 47.00
C ALA A 5 85.03 22.17 46.01
N GLU A 6 85.09 23.38 45.46
CA GLU A 6 84.09 23.89 44.50
C GLU A 6 84.22 23.21 43.13
N LEU A 7 85.44 22.91 42.70
CA LEU A 7 85.66 22.15 41.45
C LEU A 7 85.15 20.71 41.58
N LYS A 8 85.35 20.08 42.75
CA LYS A 8 84.83 18.74 43.03
C LYS A 8 83.30 18.70 43.06
N SER A 9 82.63 19.72 43.63
CA SER A 9 81.17 19.76 43.65
C SER A 9 80.58 19.97 42.25
N ILE A 10 81.20 20.82 41.41
CA ILE A 10 80.78 21.02 40.02
C ILE A 10 80.95 19.75 39.19
N GLU A 11 82.06 19.02 39.36
CA GLU A 11 82.29 17.76 38.65
C GLU A 11 81.32 16.67 39.10
N GLN A 12 81.03 16.56 40.41
CA GLN A 12 80.01 15.66 40.94
C GLN A 12 78.61 16.00 40.40
N GLN A 13 78.28 17.29 40.27
CA GLN A 13 77.02 17.73 39.71
C GLN A 13 76.92 17.38 38.22
N ARG A 14 77.98 17.60 37.42
CA ARG A 14 78.00 17.19 36.01
C ARG A 14 77.82 15.68 35.83
N LEU A 15 78.52 14.88 36.64
CA LEU A 15 78.37 13.42 36.60
C LEU A 15 76.96 12.96 37.01
N ALA A 16 76.32 13.66 37.96
CA ALA A 16 74.93 13.41 38.32
C ALA A 16 73.98 13.78 37.15
N ASP A 17 74.18 14.94 36.54
CA ASP A 17 73.38 15.42 35.41
C ASP A 17 73.52 14.48 34.19
N GLU A 18 74.74 14.06 33.85
CA GLU A 18 74.99 13.09 32.78
C GLU A 18 74.32 11.74 33.04
N ARG A 19 74.40 11.23 34.28
CA ARG A 19 73.70 9.99 34.66
C ARG A 19 72.18 10.13 34.53
N THR A 20 71.61 11.25 34.97
CA THR A 20 70.16 11.47 34.81
C THR A 20 69.76 11.65 33.35
N ALA A 21 70.60 12.26 32.52
CA ALA A 21 70.35 12.40 31.09
C ALA A 21 70.35 11.04 30.38
N VAL A 22 71.29 10.15 30.72
CA VAL A 22 71.34 8.79 30.17
C VAL A 22 70.13 7.97 30.62
N MET A 23 69.79 8.02 31.91
CA MET A 23 68.61 7.32 32.44
C MET A 23 67.32 7.79 31.76
N ARG A 24 67.12 9.11 31.60
CA ARG A 24 65.95 9.66 30.89
C ARG A 24 65.93 9.25 29.42
N ALA A 25 67.08 9.23 28.75
CA ALA A 25 67.15 8.80 27.36
C ALA A 25 66.80 7.30 27.19
N GLU A 26 67.19 6.47 28.16
CA GLU A 26 66.86 5.05 28.19
C GLU A 26 65.38 4.82 28.52
N GLU A 27 64.83 5.54 29.49
CA GLU A 27 63.39 5.53 29.82
C GLU A 27 62.52 5.93 28.62
N LEU A 28 62.90 6.98 27.88
CA LEU A 28 62.18 7.41 26.68
C LEU A 28 62.22 6.36 25.56
N ARG A 29 63.36 5.64 25.41
CA ARG A 29 63.46 4.55 24.44
C ARG A 29 62.58 3.38 24.83
N ILE A 30 62.56 3.01 26.11
CA ILE A 30 61.70 1.92 26.61
C ILE A 30 60.22 2.31 26.44
N GLN A 31 59.84 3.54 26.78
CA GLN A 31 58.48 4.03 26.57
C GLN A 31 58.07 4.00 25.10
N ALA A 32 58.94 4.48 24.20
CA ALA A 32 58.68 4.44 22.76
C ALA A 32 58.48 3.01 22.22
N LEU A 33 59.24 2.03 22.72
CA LEU A 33 59.06 0.62 22.35
C LEU A 33 57.75 0.05 22.88
N VAL A 34 57.38 0.34 24.14
CA VAL A 34 56.12 -0.12 24.74
C VAL A 34 54.92 0.49 24.02
N ASP A 35 54.98 1.78 23.68
CA ASP A 35 53.90 2.46 22.96
C ASP A 35 53.76 1.96 21.53
N ALA A 36 54.87 1.69 20.84
CA ALA A 36 54.85 1.07 19.51
C ALA A 36 54.23 -0.34 19.55
N GLU A 37 54.56 -1.14 20.58
CA GLU A 37 53.97 -2.47 20.76
C GLU A 37 52.46 -2.40 21.06
N ARG A 38 52.04 -1.46 21.91
CA ARG A 38 50.61 -1.22 22.19
C ARG A 38 49.85 -0.82 20.92
N GLN A 39 50.38 0.12 20.15
CA GLN A 39 49.77 0.53 18.89
C GLN A 39 49.68 -0.63 17.89
N ALA A 40 50.71 -1.48 17.79
CA ALA A 40 50.68 -2.66 16.94
C ALA A 40 49.61 -3.68 17.38
N ARG A 41 49.50 -3.93 18.69
CA ARG A 41 48.46 -4.80 19.26
C ARG A 41 47.05 -4.24 19.01
N GLU A 42 46.83 -2.96 19.30
CA GLU A 42 45.55 -2.30 19.06
C GLU A 42 45.16 -2.31 17.58
N ALA A 43 46.10 -2.08 16.67
CA ALA A 43 45.85 -2.16 15.23
C ALA A 43 45.47 -3.58 14.80
N SER A 44 46.11 -4.61 15.36
CA SER A 44 45.77 -6.01 15.07
C SER A 44 44.39 -6.39 15.63
N GLU A 45 44.06 -5.96 16.84
CA GLU A 45 42.74 -6.21 17.43
C GLU A 45 41.62 -5.51 16.67
N ARG A 46 41.86 -4.27 16.19
CA ARG A 46 40.89 -3.56 15.34
C ARG A 46 40.60 -4.33 14.06
N LYS A 47 41.64 -4.82 13.36
CA LYS A 47 41.45 -5.66 12.16
C LYS A 47 40.65 -6.92 12.46
N VAL A 48 40.96 -7.62 13.55
CA VAL A 48 40.22 -8.83 13.94
C VAL A 48 38.75 -8.51 14.27
N ARG A 49 38.47 -7.37 14.90
CA ARG A 49 37.09 -6.93 15.17
C ARG A 49 36.35 -6.58 13.88
N GLU A 50 36.98 -5.83 12.98
CA GLU A 50 36.43 -5.47 11.67
C GLU A 50 36.13 -6.72 10.82
N ASP A 51 37.05 -7.68 10.77
CA ASP A 51 36.87 -8.95 10.05
C ASP A 51 35.71 -9.76 10.63
N ARG A 52 35.61 -9.82 11.97
CA ARG A 52 34.52 -10.52 12.65
C ARG A 52 33.17 -9.84 12.42
N GLU A 53 33.12 -8.52 12.45
CA GLU A 53 31.90 -7.76 12.15
C GLU A 53 31.48 -7.93 10.70
N ALA A 54 32.43 -7.94 9.76
CA ALA A 54 32.17 -8.23 8.36
C ALA A 54 31.61 -9.65 8.15
N GLN A 55 32.18 -10.66 8.82
CA GLN A 55 31.66 -12.03 8.77
C GLN A 55 30.23 -12.11 9.31
N LEU A 56 29.95 -11.49 10.47
CA LEU A 56 28.61 -11.44 11.04
C LEU A 56 27.61 -10.70 10.14
N ALA A 57 28.04 -9.64 9.45
CA ALA A 57 27.20 -8.93 8.49
C ALA A 57 26.83 -9.82 7.29
N ILE A 58 27.79 -10.59 6.76
CA ILE A 58 27.56 -11.53 5.66
C ILE A 58 26.61 -12.64 6.10
N GLU A 59 26.80 -13.22 7.28
CA GLU A 59 25.91 -14.26 7.82
C GLU A 59 24.48 -13.75 8.03
N ARG A 60 24.32 -12.55 8.61
CA ARG A 60 23.00 -11.91 8.77
C ARG A 60 22.32 -11.70 7.42
N ALA A 61 23.05 -11.17 6.45
CA ALA A 61 22.51 -10.96 5.09
C ALA A 61 22.08 -12.27 4.43
N ARG A 62 22.83 -13.37 4.63
CA ARG A 62 22.45 -14.70 4.14
C ARG A 62 21.18 -15.22 4.82
N VAL A 63 21.09 -15.13 6.14
CA VAL A 63 19.92 -15.57 6.90
C VAL A 63 18.68 -14.78 6.50
N ASP A 64 18.80 -13.46 6.32
CA ASP A 64 17.68 -12.61 5.90
C ASP A 64 17.26 -12.92 4.46
N ALA A 65 18.21 -13.13 3.55
CA ALA A 65 17.91 -13.56 2.18
C ALA A 65 17.21 -14.94 2.13
N GLU A 66 17.63 -15.89 2.98
CA GLU A 66 16.96 -17.19 3.09
C GLU A 66 15.54 -17.07 3.64
N ARG A 67 15.32 -16.21 4.64
CA ARG A 67 13.98 -15.94 5.19
C ARG A 67 13.07 -15.33 4.15
N GLU A 68 13.54 -14.33 3.41
CA GLU A 68 12.77 -13.73 2.32
C GLU A 68 12.46 -14.76 1.22
N ALA A 69 13.42 -15.59 0.84
CA ALA A 69 13.20 -16.64 -0.15
C ALA A 69 12.11 -17.63 0.30
N ARG A 70 12.14 -18.07 1.57
CA ARG A 70 11.10 -18.94 2.15
C ARG A 70 9.73 -18.27 2.13
N LEU A 71 9.65 -17.01 2.57
CA LEU A 71 8.39 -16.25 2.55
C LEU A 71 7.84 -16.09 1.13
N ARG A 72 8.69 -15.88 0.12
CA ARG A 72 8.26 -15.80 -1.28
C ARG A 72 7.72 -17.13 -1.80
N VAL A 73 8.36 -18.25 -1.45
CA VAL A 73 7.90 -19.60 -1.81
C VAL A 73 6.56 -19.90 -1.14
N GLU A 74 6.44 -19.66 0.17
CA GLU A 74 5.19 -19.86 0.91
C GLU A 74 4.05 -19.00 0.34
N ALA A 75 4.32 -17.73 0.01
CA ALA A 75 3.33 -16.85 -0.61
C ALA A 75 2.89 -17.36 -2.00
N ALA A 76 3.82 -17.87 -2.81
CA ALA A 76 3.50 -18.46 -4.10
C ALA A 76 2.67 -19.74 -3.96
N GLU A 77 3.01 -20.63 -3.02
CA GLU A 77 2.25 -21.84 -2.74
C GLU A 77 0.82 -21.53 -2.26
N GLN A 78 0.65 -20.55 -1.38
CA GLN A 78 -0.69 -20.13 -0.93
C GLN A 78 -1.51 -19.52 -2.07
N ALA A 79 -0.88 -18.76 -2.97
CA ALA A 79 -1.54 -18.22 -4.14
C ALA A 79 -2.00 -19.33 -5.11
N GLU A 80 -1.19 -20.35 -5.33
CA GLU A 80 -1.56 -21.50 -6.16
C GLU A 80 -2.69 -22.34 -5.53
N ARG A 81 -2.65 -22.57 -4.21
CA ARG A 81 -3.77 -23.23 -3.50
C ARG A 81 -5.07 -22.45 -3.63
N ALA A 82 -5.02 -21.12 -3.50
CA ALA A 82 -6.20 -20.27 -3.68
C ALA A 82 -6.74 -20.34 -5.11
N ARG A 83 -5.87 -20.35 -6.13
CA ARG A 83 -6.27 -20.51 -7.54
C ARG A 83 -6.96 -21.86 -7.78
N GLN A 84 -6.42 -22.94 -7.22
CA GLN A 84 -7.02 -24.27 -7.34
C GLN A 84 -8.39 -24.34 -6.65
N GLN A 85 -8.55 -23.73 -5.48
CA GLN A 85 -9.84 -23.66 -4.80
C GLN A 85 -10.88 -22.89 -5.62
N LEU A 86 -10.50 -21.72 -6.17
CA LEU A 86 -11.39 -20.95 -7.04
C LEU A 86 -11.78 -21.71 -8.30
N ALA A 87 -10.85 -22.46 -8.91
CA ALA A 87 -11.15 -23.28 -10.08
C ALA A 87 -12.17 -24.40 -9.74
N LEU A 88 -11.99 -25.08 -8.61
CA LEU A 88 -12.94 -26.11 -8.15
C LEU A 88 -14.32 -25.52 -7.81
N GLU A 89 -14.37 -24.32 -7.23
CA GLU A 89 -15.63 -23.62 -6.98
C GLU A 89 -16.34 -23.23 -8.28
N GLN A 90 -15.60 -22.78 -9.29
CA GLN A 90 -16.16 -22.49 -10.61
C GLN A 90 -16.73 -23.76 -11.27
N GLU A 91 -16.03 -24.88 -11.19
CA GLU A 91 -16.52 -26.16 -11.71
C GLU A 91 -17.80 -26.62 -10.99
N ARG A 92 -17.84 -26.51 -9.65
CA ARG A 92 -19.05 -26.82 -8.87
C ARG A 92 -20.22 -25.92 -9.25
N GLN A 93 -19.98 -24.62 -9.39
CA GLN A 93 -21.03 -23.69 -9.83
C GLN A 93 -21.52 -24.00 -11.24
N ALA A 94 -20.62 -24.36 -12.17
CA ALA A 94 -20.99 -24.77 -13.51
C ALA A 94 -21.86 -26.04 -13.50
N GLN A 95 -21.48 -27.06 -12.73
CA GLN A 95 -22.25 -28.28 -12.57
C GLN A 95 -23.62 -28.02 -11.93
N GLU A 96 -23.69 -27.17 -10.91
CA GLU A 96 -24.97 -26.77 -10.31
C GLU A 96 -25.89 -26.05 -11.30
N LEU A 97 -25.33 -25.18 -12.16
CA LEU A 97 -26.09 -24.52 -13.21
C LEU A 97 -26.59 -25.49 -14.27
N GLU A 98 -25.79 -26.49 -14.66
CA GLU A 98 -26.21 -27.54 -15.59
C GLU A 98 -27.32 -28.41 -15.02
N LEU A 99 -27.21 -28.83 -13.75
CA LEU A 99 -28.27 -29.57 -13.05
C LEU A 99 -29.56 -28.74 -12.97
N ARG A 100 -29.46 -27.46 -12.62
CA ARG A 100 -30.62 -26.55 -12.60
C ARG A 100 -31.24 -26.38 -14.00
N ARG A 101 -30.43 -26.28 -15.05
CA ARG A 101 -30.92 -26.20 -16.44
C ARG A 101 -31.66 -27.48 -16.83
N ALA A 102 -31.12 -28.65 -16.49
CA ALA A 102 -31.77 -29.93 -16.74
C ALA A 102 -33.08 -30.09 -15.95
N GLU A 103 -33.12 -29.64 -14.69
CA GLU A 103 -34.35 -29.64 -13.90
C GLU A 103 -35.40 -28.66 -14.44
N VAL A 104 -34.99 -27.47 -14.87
CA VAL A 104 -35.88 -26.48 -15.49
C VAL A 104 -36.43 -27.00 -16.83
N ALA A 105 -35.59 -27.65 -17.64
CA ALA A 105 -36.01 -28.27 -18.89
C ALA A 105 -37.04 -29.38 -18.68
N LYS A 106 -36.92 -30.16 -17.58
CA LYS A 106 -37.91 -31.20 -17.23
C LYS A 106 -39.21 -30.64 -16.66
N LYS A 107 -39.16 -29.55 -15.87
CA LYS A 107 -40.34 -28.98 -15.19
C LYS A 107 -41.15 -28.00 -16.03
N ARG A 108 -40.60 -27.47 -17.13
CA ARG A 108 -41.32 -26.54 -18.02
C ARG A 108 -41.80 -27.28 -19.27
N PRO A 109 -43.04 -27.80 -19.31
CA PRO A 109 -43.60 -28.32 -20.54
C PRO A 109 -43.58 -27.21 -21.60
N THR A 110 -42.87 -27.45 -22.71
CA THR A 110 -42.64 -26.50 -23.80
C THR A 110 -43.93 -25.90 -24.36
N TRP A 111 -45.04 -26.64 -24.27
CA TRP A 111 -46.38 -26.15 -24.59
C TRP A 111 -46.78 -24.91 -23.75
N MET A 112 -46.48 -24.88 -22.45
CA MET A 112 -46.87 -23.76 -21.59
C MET A 112 -46.12 -22.47 -21.94
N VAL A 113 -44.88 -22.57 -22.44
CA VAL A 113 -44.11 -21.43 -22.97
C VAL A 113 -44.71 -20.90 -24.27
N ALA A 114 -45.17 -21.78 -25.14
CA ALA A 114 -45.87 -21.37 -26.36
C ALA A 114 -47.20 -20.64 -26.03
N VAL A 115 -47.95 -21.13 -25.03
CA VAL A 115 -49.21 -20.49 -24.61
C VAL A 115 -48.97 -19.14 -23.94
N THR A 116 -47.97 -19.03 -23.07
CA THR A 116 -47.62 -17.74 -22.44
C THR A 116 -47.01 -16.76 -23.43
N GLY A 117 -46.21 -17.22 -24.39
CA GLY A 117 -45.71 -16.41 -25.50
C GLY A 117 -46.84 -15.89 -26.39
N LEU A 118 -47.84 -16.73 -26.70
CA LEU A 118 -49.02 -16.32 -27.45
C LEU A 118 -49.89 -15.33 -26.66
N ALA A 119 -50.06 -15.55 -25.35
CA ALA A 119 -50.80 -14.63 -24.47
C ALA A 119 -50.11 -13.27 -24.35
N LEU A 120 -48.77 -13.23 -24.25
CA LEU A 120 -47.98 -12.00 -24.26
C LEU A 120 -48.04 -11.29 -25.62
N ALA A 121 -47.99 -12.03 -26.73
CA ALA A 121 -48.17 -11.45 -28.06
C ALA A 121 -49.55 -10.82 -28.21
N LEU A 122 -50.62 -11.50 -27.75
CA LEU A 122 -51.97 -10.95 -27.73
C LEU A 122 -52.10 -9.75 -26.80
N ALA A 123 -51.44 -9.77 -25.63
CA ALA A 123 -51.39 -8.63 -24.73
C ALA A 123 -50.64 -7.44 -25.34
N ALA A 124 -49.53 -7.67 -26.04
CA ALA A 124 -48.79 -6.62 -26.75
C ALA A 124 -49.61 -6.02 -27.89
N VAL A 125 -50.36 -6.84 -28.64
CA VAL A 125 -51.32 -6.36 -29.65
C VAL A 125 -52.40 -5.49 -29.00
N LEU A 126 -52.95 -5.91 -27.86
CA LEU A 126 -53.91 -5.11 -27.10
C LEU A 126 -53.33 -3.80 -26.56
N VAL A 127 -52.09 -3.81 -26.05
CA VAL A 127 -51.40 -2.60 -25.57
C VAL A 127 -51.12 -1.62 -26.71
N VAL A 128 -50.70 -2.09 -27.89
CA VAL A 128 -50.54 -1.22 -29.06
C VAL A 128 -51.89 -0.65 -29.52
N PHE A 129 -52.97 -1.42 -29.41
CA PHE A 129 -54.33 -0.97 -29.72
C PHE A 129 -54.83 0.06 -28.69
N THR A 130 -54.56 -0.12 -27.41
CA THR A 130 -54.97 0.82 -26.35
C THR A 130 -54.09 2.07 -26.33
N VAL A 131 -52.79 1.97 -26.61
CA VAL A 131 -51.90 3.14 -26.76
C VAL A 131 -52.29 3.98 -27.98
N LYS A 132 -52.71 3.36 -29.09
CA LYS A 132 -53.27 4.11 -30.22
C LYS A 132 -54.64 4.75 -29.91
N ALA A 133 -55.41 4.19 -28.98
CA ALA A 133 -56.68 4.76 -28.52
C ALA A 133 -56.53 5.85 -27.44
N VAL A 134 -55.46 5.79 -26.63
CA VAL A 134 -55.19 6.70 -25.49
C VAL A 134 -54.19 7.81 -25.85
N ALA A 135 -53.41 7.67 -26.94
CA ALA A 135 -52.58 8.75 -27.48
C ALA A 135 -53.38 9.98 -27.97
N ALA A 136 -54.71 9.94 -27.92
CA ALA A 136 -55.60 11.09 -28.10
C ALA A 136 -55.71 11.99 -26.84
N THR A 137 -55.13 11.61 -25.69
CA THR A 137 -55.25 12.39 -24.44
C THR A 137 -53.94 12.43 -23.63
N GLY A 138 -53.21 13.56 -23.70
CA GLY A 138 -52.48 14.22 -22.61
C GLY A 138 -51.28 13.57 -21.88
N GLU A 139 -51.09 12.25 -21.88
CA GLU A 139 -50.12 11.60 -20.97
C GLU A 139 -48.64 11.69 -21.41
N SER A 140 -48.35 12.11 -22.66
CA SER A 140 -46.97 12.18 -23.16
C SER A 140 -46.14 13.32 -22.54
N GLU A 141 -46.79 14.39 -22.06
CA GLU A 141 -46.08 15.54 -21.48
C GLU A 141 -45.60 15.27 -20.05
N GLN A 142 -46.38 14.55 -19.24
CA GLN A 142 -45.97 14.20 -17.87
C GLN A 142 -44.83 13.16 -17.84
N ALA A 143 -44.76 12.26 -18.82
CA ALA A 143 -43.67 11.30 -18.93
C ALA A 143 -42.34 11.98 -19.29
N LYS A 144 -42.38 12.99 -20.19
CA LYS A 144 -41.22 13.80 -20.57
C LYS A 144 -40.71 14.66 -19.40
N GLN A 145 -41.61 15.32 -18.68
CA GLN A 145 -41.20 16.12 -17.51
C GLN A 145 -40.52 15.28 -16.43
N LYS A 146 -41.00 14.05 -16.18
CA LYS A 146 -40.34 13.15 -15.22
C LYS A 146 -38.98 12.65 -15.71
N SER A 147 -38.82 12.36 -17.00
CA SER A 147 -37.51 11.96 -17.54
C SER A 147 -36.50 13.09 -17.47
N ASP A 148 -36.93 14.33 -17.74
CA ASP A 148 -36.05 15.50 -17.73
C ASP A 148 -35.58 15.82 -16.30
N LEU A 149 -36.45 15.66 -15.29
CA LEU A 149 -36.07 15.81 -13.89
C LEU A 149 -35.06 14.76 -13.42
N ILE A 150 -35.24 13.49 -13.83
CA ILE A 150 -34.30 12.40 -13.49
C ILE A 150 -32.95 12.64 -14.18
N ALA A 151 -32.94 13.09 -15.43
CA ALA A 151 -31.73 13.43 -16.15
C ALA A 151 -30.98 14.60 -15.48
N GLN A 152 -31.69 15.65 -15.09
CA GLN A 152 -31.10 16.80 -14.39
C GLN A 152 -30.54 16.42 -13.01
N GLN A 153 -31.25 15.56 -12.25
CA GLN A 153 -30.73 15.06 -10.97
C GLN A 153 -29.46 14.22 -11.19
N ALA A 154 -29.47 13.34 -12.19
CA ALA A 154 -28.32 12.52 -12.53
C ALA A 154 -27.09 13.33 -13.00
N GLU A 155 -27.30 14.49 -13.64
CA GLU A 155 -26.24 15.42 -14.02
C GLU A 155 -25.66 16.14 -12.80
N ARG A 156 -26.54 16.65 -11.91
CA ARG A 156 -26.11 17.31 -10.66
C ARG A 156 -25.32 16.37 -9.76
N ASP A 157 -25.80 15.14 -9.58
CA ASP A 157 -25.09 14.12 -8.79
C ASP A 157 -23.70 13.82 -9.40
N ALA A 158 -23.59 13.81 -10.73
CA ALA A 158 -22.31 13.61 -11.40
C ALA A 158 -21.34 14.80 -11.21
N GLU A 159 -21.84 16.04 -11.23
CA GLU A 159 -21.05 17.24 -10.95
C GLU A 159 -20.60 17.32 -9.49
N ASP A 160 -21.48 16.96 -8.55
CA ASP A 160 -21.16 16.92 -7.12
C ASP A 160 -20.07 15.88 -6.84
N MET A 161 -20.16 14.68 -7.44
CA MET A 161 -19.14 13.64 -7.33
C MET A 161 -17.80 14.07 -7.93
N ARG A 162 -17.80 14.78 -9.07
CA ARG A 162 -16.57 15.34 -9.66
C ARG A 162 -15.94 16.37 -8.73
N THR A 163 -16.75 17.29 -8.20
CA THR A 163 -16.29 18.32 -7.26
C THR A 163 -15.73 17.71 -5.97
N GLN A 164 -16.33 16.62 -5.47
CA GLN A 164 -15.81 15.89 -4.31
C GLN A 164 -14.47 15.20 -4.61
N LEU A 165 -14.31 14.59 -5.78
CA LEU A 165 -13.05 13.98 -6.19
C LEU A 165 -11.95 15.03 -6.35
N ASP A 166 -12.23 16.18 -6.97
CA ASP A 166 -11.26 17.25 -7.13
C ASP A 166 -10.81 17.83 -5.78
N LYS A 167 -11.74 17.97 -4.83
CA LYS A 167 -11.42 18.35 -3.44
C LYS A 167 -10.53 17.31 -2.76
N LEU A 168 -10.88 16.02 -2.84
CA LEU A 168 -10.09 14.95 -2.25
C LEU A 168 -8.68 14.84 -2.88
N ASP A 169 -8.56 15.02 -4.19
CA ASP A 169 -7.25 15.03 -4.86
C ASP A 169 -6.42 16.26 -4.44
N GLY A 170 -7.06 17.42 -4.23
CA GLY A 170 -6.42 18.61 -3.64
C GLY A 170 -5.94 18.38 -2.20
N ASP A 171 -6.77 17.75 -1.37
CA ASP A 171 -6.43 17.39 0.02
C ASP A 171 -5.28 16.39 0.06
N LEU A 172 -5.26 15.39 -0.83
CA LEU A 172 -4.17 14.42 -0.95
C LEU A 172 -2.84 15.09 -1.31
N LYS A 173 -2.84 16.04 -2.27
CA LYS A 173 -1.64 16.82 -2.60
C LYS A 173 -1.14 17.64 -1.42
N THR A 174 -2.07 18.23 -0.66
CA THR A 174 -1.75 19.00 0.55
C THR A 174 -1.16 18.11 1.64
N LEU A 175 -1.75 16.93 1.86
CA LEU A 175 -1.24 15.91 2.79
C LEU A 175 0.14 15.41 2.37
N ASP A 176 0.40 15.24 1.08
CA ASP A 176 1.72 14.86 0.57
C ASP A 176 2.79 15.93 0.82
N GLY A 177 2.45 17.20 0.61
CA GLY A 177 3.32 18.32 0.98
C GLY A 177 3.62 18.34 2.49
N ASN A 178 2.59 18.21 3.32
CA ASN A 178 2.73 18.18 4.77
C ASN A 178 3.55 16.97 5.26
N LEU A 179 3.36 15.81 4.64
CA LEU A 179 4.11 14.60 4.97
C LEU A 179 5.60 14.76 4.62
N ALA A 180 5.92 15.36 3.47
CA ALA A 180 7.31 15.65 3.08
C ALA A 180 7.98 16.61 4.08
N VAL A 181 7.28 17.67 4.48
CA VAL A 181 7.77 18.60 5.51
C VAL A 181 7.97 17.90 6.86
N ALA A 182 7.03 17.05 7.27
CA ALA A 182 7.15 16.32 8.54
C ALA A 182 8.30 15.30 8.52
N LEU A 183 8.54 14.62 7.40
CA LEU A 183 9.69 13.73 7.22
C LEU A 183 11.02 14.49 7.27
N ASP A 184 11.10 15.68 6.66
CA ASP A 184 12.27 16.55 6.75
C ASP A 184 12.53 17.00 8.20
N ARG A 185 11.48 17.30 8.99
CA ARG A 185 11.60 17.57 10.43
C ARG A 185 12.15 16.38 11.21
N VAL A 186 11.69 15.16 10.91
CA VAL A 186 12.25 13.93 11.52
C VAL A 186 13.73 13.79 11.18
N ALA A 187 14.12 14.06 9.94
CA ALA A 187 15.51 13.95 9.50
C ALA A 187 16.42 15.02 10.14
N LYS A 188 15.89 16.22 10.40
CA LYS A 188 16.62 17.34 11.02
C LYS A 188 16.55 17.37 12.55
N ALA A 189 15.76 16.48 13.17
CA ALA A 189 15.60 16.45 14.63
C ALA A 189 16.94 16.15 15.30
N GLN A 190 17.31 16.97 16.28
CA GLN A 190 18.60 16.84 16.98
C GLN A 190 18.46 16.02 18.27
N SER A 191 17.25 15.94 18.82
CA SER A 191 16.96 15.16 20.03
C SER A 191 16.01 14.00 19.77
N GLN A 192 16.10 12.97 20.62
CA GLN A 192 15.19 11.82 20.57
C GLN A 192 13.73 12.22 20.84
N ALA A 193 13.51 13.25 21.68
CA ALA A 193 12.18 13.76 21.97
C ALA A 193 11.54 14.43 20.74
N GLU A 194 12.30 15.28 20.03
CA GLU A 194 11.85 15.90 18.77
C GLU A 194 11.61 14.87 17.68
N ALA A 195 12.51 13.89 17.53
CA ALA A 195 12.35 12.82 16.55
C ALA A 195 11.09 11.99 16.81
N LYS A 196 10.77 11.73 18.08
CA LYS A 196 9.55 11.01 18.48
C LYS A 196 8.29 11.83 18.20
N ALA A 197 8.27 13.12 18.57
CA ALA A 197 7.13 13.99 18.32
C ALA A 197 6.86 14.16 16.81
N ALA A 198 7.91 14.40 16.01
CA ALA A 198 7.80 14.49 14.56
C ALA A 198 7.39 13.14 13.94
N GLY A 199 7.87 12.02 14.49
CA GLY A 199 7.46 10.68 14.07
C GLY A 199 5.97 10.38 14.33
N GLU A 200 5.40 10.88 15.42
CA GLU A 200 3.96 10.79 15.71
C GLU A 200 3.14 11.65 14.73
N GLU A 201 3.63 12.84 14.38
CA GLU A 201 3.01 13.70 13.36
C GLU A 201 2.98 13.01 11.99
N VAL A 202 4.09 12.39 11.56
CA VAL A 202 4.17 11.60 10.32
C VAL A 202 3.16 10.45 10.33
N LYS A 203 3.04 9.70 11.44
CA LYS A 203 2.05 8.61 11.55
C LYS A 203 0.63 9.12 11.43
N ARG A 204 0.30 10.26 12.08
CA ARG A 204 -1.03 10.87 12.00
C ARG A 204 -1.36 11.28 10.56
N LEU A 205 -0.44 11.97 9.88
CA LEU A 205 -0.61 12.40 8.48
C LEU A 205 -0.71 11.20 7.52
N ALA A 206 0.09 10.16 7.72
CA ALA A 206 0.03 8.94 6.91
C ALA A 206 -1.32 8.21 7.07
N ASN A 207 -1.86 8.15 8.27
CA ASN A 207 -3.18 7.57 8.53
C ASN A 207 -4.30 8.39 7.85
N GLN A 208 -4.25 9.72 7.97
CA GLN A 208 -5.20 10.62 7.28
C GLN A 208 -5.14 10.44 5.76
N LYS A 209 -3.93 10.40 5.17
CA LYS A 209 -3.75 10.13 3.74
C LYS A 209 -4.37 8.80 3.31
N ARG A 210 -4.16 7.74 4.09
CA ARG A 210 -4.72 6.41 3.81
C ARG A 210 -6.24 6.40 3.85
N GLU A 211 -6.84 7.14 4.78
CA GLU A 211 -8.29 7.29 4.89
C GLU A 211 -8.86 8.07 3.69
N SER A 212 -8.28 9.21 3.33
CA SER A 212 -8.68 9.98 2.15
C SER A 212 -8.53 9.18 0.86
N GLN A 213 -7.47 8.37 0.71
CA GLN A 213 -7.31 7.47 -0.44
C GLN A 213 -8.38 6.38 -0.51
N ARG A 214 -8.81 5.84 0.64
CA ARG A 214 -9.91 4.85 0.69
C ARG A 214 -11.22 5.48 0.25
N LEU A 215 -11.53 6.68 0.75
CA LEU A 215 -12.74 7.42 0.36
C LEU A 215 -12.74 7.73 -1.14
N ALA A 216 -11.61 8.23 -1.68
CA ALA A 216 -11.48 8.48 -3.11
C ALA A 216 -11.67 7.21 -3.96
N ALA A 217 -11.10 6.08 -3.52
CA ALA A 217 -11.28 4.80 -4.20
C ALA A 217 -12.73 4.29 -4.14
N GLU A 218 -13.43 4.49 -3.02
CA GLU A 218 -14.84 4.12 -2.89
C GLU A 218 -15.73 4.94 -3.84
N ILE A 219 -15.50 6.26 -3.92
CA ILE A 219 -16.24 7.14 -4.84
C ILE A 219 -15.98 6.74 -6.30
N ARG A 220 -14.72 6.45 -6.66
CA ARG A 220 -14.37 5.96 -8.02
C ARG A 220 -15.07 4.64 -8.34
N ARG A 221 -15.10 3.69 -7.40
CA ARG A 221 -15.80 2.40 -7.57
C ARG A 221 -17.31 2.56 -7.71
N LYS A 222 -17.93 3.45 -6.93
CA LYS A 222 -19.36 3.78 -7.07
C LYS A 222 -19.65 4.33 -8.46
N ARG A 223 -18.83 5.28 -8.93
CA ARG A 223 -18.95 5.83 -10.28
C ARG A 223 -18.78 4.77 -11.37
N GLU A 224 -17.77 3.91 -11.29
CA GLU A 224 -17.58 2.80 -12.25
C GLU A 224 -18.74 1.79 -12.20
N HIS A 225 -19.34 1.58 -11.03
CA HIS A 225 -20.52 0.74 -10.89
C HIS A 225 -21.75 1.38 -11.56
N ASP A 226 -21.98 2.67 -11.34
CA ASP A 226 -23.08 3.42 -11.94
C ASP A 226 -22.93 3.56 -13.46
N GLU A 227 -21.70 3.79 -13.95
CA GLU A 227 -21.39 3.81 -15.39
C GLU A 227 -21.59 2.43 -16.03
N ARG A 228 -21.23 1.34 -15.34
CA ARG A 228 -21.53 -0.03 -15.81
C ARG A 228 -23.03 -0.29 -15.86
N ILE A 229 -23.79 0.10 -14.84
CA ILE A 229 -25.25 -0.03 -14.83
C ILE A 229 -25.87 0.77 -15.98
N ARG A 230 -25.43 2.01 -16.21
CA ARG A 230 -25.90 2.85 -17.34
C ARG A 230 -25.51 2.27 -18.71
N GLY A 231 -24.32 1.66 -18.82
CA GLY A 231 -23.79 1.10 -20.06
C GLY A 231 -24.41 -0.24 -20.47
N VAL A 232 -24.99 -0.98 -19.52
CA VAL A 232 -25.79 -2.17 -19.82
C VAL A 232 -27.11 -1.73 -20.44
N LYS A 233 -27.13 -1.63 -21.77
CA LYS A 233 -28.38 -1.60 -22.53
C LYS A 233 -29.05 -2.94 -22.31
N VAL A 234 -30.02 -2.98 -21.40
CA VAL A 234 -30.93 -4.12 -21.28
C VAL A 234 -31.68 -4.17 -22.60
N ASP A 235 -31.36 -5.13 -23.46
CA ASP A 235 -32.11 -5.37 -24.69
C ASP A 235 -33.59 -5.47 -24.32
N LYS A 236 -34.47 -4.85 -25.12
CA LYS A 236 -35.92 -4.78 -24.86
C LYS A 236 -36.55 -6.17 -24.65
N ASP A 237 -35.89 -7.23 -25.13
CA ASP A 237 -36.28 -8.63 -24.95
C ASP A 237 -36.11 -9.15 -23.50
N CYS A 238 -35.37 -8.43 -22.64
CA CYS A 238 -35.16 -8.78 -21.24
C CYS A 238 -36.18 -8.16 -20.27
N GLU A 239 -36.99 -7.18 -20.68
CA GLU A 239 -37.99 -6.53 -19.80
C GLU A 239 -39.14 -7.48 -19.40
N GLY A 240 -39.35 -8.57 -20.13
CA GLY A 240 -40.40 -9.57 -19.86
C GLY A 240 -39.97 -10.78 -19.03
N GLN A 241 -38.67 -10.99 -18.75
CA GLN A 241 -38.19 -12.20 -18.06
C GLN A 241 -37.92 -11.96 -16.57
N ALA A 242 -38.57 -12.75 -15.71
CA ALA A 242 -38.42 -12.71 -14.26
C ALA A 242 -36.98 -12.94 -13.75
N VAL A 243 -36.09 -13.47 -14.60
CA VAL A 243 -34.68 -13.71 -14.30
C VAL A 243 -33.90 -12.39 -14.20
N CYS A 244 -34.23 -11.39 -15.01
CA CYS A 244 -33.56 -10.08 -15.02
C CYS A 244 -34.00 -9.20 -13.83
N LYS A 245 -35.24 -9.38 -13.33
CA LYS A 245 -35.77 -8.66 -12.16
C LYS A 245 -35.06 -9.00 -10.84
N LYS A 246 -34.34 -10.12 -10.77
CA LYS A 246 -33.54 -10.52 -9.59
C LYS A 246 -32.08 -10.05 -9.64
N ALA A 247 -31.58 -9.61 -10.80
CA ALA A 247 -30.19 -9.17 -10.95
C ALA A 247 -29.97 -7.69 -10.60
N PHE A 248 -31.05 -6.90 -10.51
CA PHE A 248 -31.04 -5.45 -10.26
C PHE A 248 -31.69 -5.04 -8.92
N LYS A 249 -31.80 -5.99 -7.97
CA LYS A 249 -32.24 -5.75 -6.60
C LYS A 249 -31.07 -5.98 -5.66
#